data_AF-A0A653ST24-F1
#
_entry.id   AF-A0A653ST24-F1
#
_cell.length_a   1.000
_cell.length_b   1.000
_cell.length_c   1.000
_cell.angle_alpha   90.00
_cell.angle_beta   90.00
_cell.angle_gamma   90.00
#
_symmetry.space_group_name_H-M   'P 1'
#
loop_
_entity.id
_entity.type
_entity.pdbx_description
1 polymer ?
#
loop_
_entity_poly.entity_id
_entity_poly.type
_entity_poly.pdbx_seq_one_letter_code
_entity_poly.pdbx_strand_id
1 'polypeptide(L)'
;MQQIHRRLATVSLTILVAALCCTGCGLSSTPVVADETDVARLTALADDPLFADGSVTGPRVPDTSANVSVQRGAITVDDLWPTDVTAEPGVSGPAWPAATAMLAQLREAGWRPVAVSCELDRSSGLEGATVYATKEFDDFTAALEAEVRPPSSKLVGYVPFHAEADDPWSARSEVPAGSSCLDGDGPPSDEGSVPDDLAIAPWY
;
A
#
# COMPACT_ATOMS: atom_id res chain seq x y z
N MET A 1 27.69 -25.25 -58.79
CA MET A 1 26.41 -25.73 -58.21
C MET A 1 26.45 -26.03 -56.70
N GLN A 2 27.58 -26.03 -56.01
CA GLN A 2 27.63 -26.33 -54.55
C GLN A 2 27.34 -25.14 -53.61
N GLN A 3 27.42 -23.89 -54.08
CA GLN A 3 27.19 -22.71 -53.23
C GLN A 3 25.69 -22.39 -53.01
N ILE A 4 24.80 -22.83 -53.91
CA ILE A 4 23.36 -22.55 -53.81
C ILE A 4 22.72 -23.44 -52.73
N HIS A 5 23.16 -24.70 -52.61
CA HIS A 5 22.63 -25.64 -51.61
C HIS A 5 23.02 -25.27 -50.17
N ARG A 6 24.20 -24.67 -49.96
CA ARG A 6 24.60 -24.18 -48.63
C ARG A 6 23.74 -23.03 -48.14
N ARG A 7 23.32 -22.11 -49.02
CA ARG A 7 22.48 -20.97 -48.63
C ARG A 7 21.05 -21.37 -48.26
N LEU A 8 20.49 -22.39 -48.90
CA LEU A 8 19.14 -22.89 -48.59
C LEU A 8 19.07 -23.60 -47.22
N ALA A 9 20.07 -24.41 -46.88
CA ALA A 9 20.11 -25.09 -45.58
C ALA A 9 20.26 -24.13 -44.39
N THR A 10 21.00 -23.03 -44.57
CA THR A 10 21.16 -22.02 -43.51
C THR A 10 19.89 -21.21 -43.28
N VAL A 11 19.10 -20.90 -44.34
CA VAL A 11 17.86 -20.12 -44.22
C VAL A 11 16.75 -20.92 -43.52
N SER A 12 16.66 -22.23 -43.76
CA SER A 12 15.67 -23.09 -43.10
C SER A 12 15.94 -23.28 -41.60
N LEU A 13 17.21 -23.29 -41.16
CA LEU A 13 17.55 -23.40 -39.74
C LEU A 13 17.20 -22.11 -38.96
N THR A 14 17.40 -20.94 -39.57
CA THR A 14 17.09 -19.66 -38.91
C THR A 14 15.59 -19.42 -38.75
N ILE A 15 14.76 -19.90 -39.69
CA ILE A 15 13.30 -19.78 -39.59
C ILE A 15 12.72 -20.70 -38.51
N LEU A 16 13.31 -21.89 -38.30
CA LEU A 16 12.85 -22.81 -37.26
C LEU A 16 13.19 -22.29 -35.84
N VAL A 17 14.36 -21.66 -35.66
CA VAL A 17 14.75 -21.01 -34.40
C VAL A 17 13.91 -19.75 -34.15
N ALA A 18 13.63 -18.95 -35.17
CA ALA A 18 12.72 -17.81 -35.04
C ALA A 18 11.28 -18.24 -34.71
N ALA A 19 10.80 -19.36 -35.27
CA ALA A 19 9.49 -19.91 -34.94
C ALA A 19 9.42 -20.45 -33.50
N LEU A 20 10.47 -21.10 -32.98
CA LEU A 20 10.54 -21.49 -31.57
C LEU A 20 10.66 -20.29 -30.62
N CYS A 21 11.33 -19.21 -31.03
CA CYS A 21 11.35 -17.96 -30.27
C CYS A 21 10.01 -17.21 -30.31
N CYS A 22 9.19 -17.40 -31.35
CA CYS A 22 7.87 -16.80 -31.47
C CYS A 22 6.74 -17.63 -30.83
N THR A 23 6.91 -18.95 -30.64
CA THR A 23 5.97 -19.78 -29.86
C THR A 23 6.32 -19.87 -28.38
N GLY A 24 7.53 -19.46 -27.97
CA GLY A 24 7.96 -19.40 -26.57
C GLY A 24 7.41 -18.23 -25.75
N CYS A 25 6.64 -17.31 -26.36
CA CYS A 25 6.09 -16.13 -25.67
C CYS A 25 4.62 -16.27 -25.26
N GLY A 26 4.02 -17.45 -25.38
CA GLY A 26 2.66 -17.67 -24.90
C GLY A 26 2.47 -19.12 -24.48
N LEU A 27 1.88 -19.32 -23.30
CA LEU A 27 1.37 -20.59 -22.76
C LEU A 27 2.34 -21.39 -21.85
N SER A 28 2.84 -20.78 -20.77
CA SER A 28 2.94 -21.48 -19.47
C SER A 28 3.20 -20.52 -18.30
N SER A 29 2.39 -19.50 -18.11
CA SER A 29 2.15 -19.09 -16.72
C SER A 29 0.97 -19.94 -16.26
N THR A 30 1.23 -20.96 -15.44
CA THR A 30 0.17 -21.55 -14.64
C THR A 30 -0.57 -20.38 -13.98
N PRO A 31 -1.90 -20.25 -14.15
CA PRO A 31 -2.61 -19.17 -13.50
C PRO A 31 -2.32 -19.27 -12.01
N VAL A 32 -1.67 -18.24 -11.48
CA VAL A 32 -1.47 -18.11 -10.05
C VAL A 32 -2.86 -17.94 -9.46
N VAL A 33 -3.28 -18.85 -8.59
CA VAL A 33 -4.59 -18.84 -7.95
C VAL A 33 -4.38 -18.72 -6.45
N ALA A 34 -5.27 -18.00 -5.76
CA ALA A 34 -5.18 -17.89 -4.31
C ALA A 34 -5.21 -19.29 -3.66
N ASP A 35 -4.41 -19.48 -2.62
CA ASP A 35 -4.27 -20.76 -1.93
C ASP A 35 -4.47 -20.61 -0.41
N GLU A 36 -4.22 -21.71 0.32
CA GLU A 36 -4.36 -21.76 1.77
C GLU A 36 -3.40 -20.83 2.52
N THR A 37 -2.25 -20.48 1.93
CA THR A 37 -1.29 -19.52 2.49
C THR A 37 -1.91 -18.13 2.54
N ASP A 38 -2.58 -17.69 1.47
CA ASP A 38 -3.23 -16.37 1.46
C ASP A 38 -4.35 -16.27 2.51
N VAL A 39 -5.11 -17.35 2.70
CA VAL A 39 -6.17 -17.44 3.71
C VAL A 39 -5.59 -17.44 5.13
N ALA A 40 -4.50 -18.17 5.36
CA ALA A 40 -3.82 -18.21 6.65
C ALA A 40 -3.27 -16.84 7.03
N ARG A 41 -2.62 -16.13 6.09
CA ARG A 41 -2.12 -14.77 6.29
C ARG A 41 -3.24 -13.79 6.62
N LEU A 42 -4.37 -13.84 5.88
CA LEU A 42 -5.54 -13.02 6.20
C LEU A 42 -6.12 -13.34 7.58
N THR A 43 -6.13 -14.60 7.99
CA THR A 43 -6.61 -15.01 9.31
C THR A 43 -5.69 -14.45 10.41
N ALA A 44 -4.37 -14.55 10.23
CA ALA A 44 -3.40 -13.97 11.15
C ALA A 44 -3.54 -12.44 11.26
N LEU A 45 -3.81 -11.74 10.15
CA LEU A 45 -4.12 -10.32 10.19
C LEU A 45 -5.43 -10.02 10.94
N ALA A 46 -6.46 -10.86 10.78
CA ALA A 46 -7.75 -10.70 11.44
C ALA A 46 -7.68 -10.88 12.96
N ASP A 47 -6.67 -11.61 13.47
CA ASP A 47 -6.42 -11.77 14.90
C ASP A 47 -5.85 -10.51 15.56
N ASP A 48 -5.41 -9.51 14.78
CA ASP A 48 -5.00 -8.20 15.31
C ASP A 48 -6.24 -7.41 15.79
N PRO A 49 -6.26 -6.91 17.05
CA PRO A 49 -7.42 -6.22 17.61
C PRO A 49 -7.93 -5.03 16.81
N LEU A 50 -7.07 -4.37 16.01
CA LEU A 50 -7.48 -3.27 15.14
C LEU A 50 -8.44 -3.70 14.03
N PHE A 51 -8.50 -5.01 13.72
CA PHE A 51 -9.28 -5.57 12.62
C PHE A 51 -10.45 -6.45 13.08
N ALA A 52 -10.75 -6.50 14.39
CA ALA A 52 -11.73 -7.43 14.97
C ALA A 52 -13.14 -7.37 14.34
N ASP A 53 -13.59 -6.19 13.93
CA ASP A 53 -14.91 -5.96 13.30
C ASP A 53 -14.81 -5.67 11.79
N GLY A 54 -13.67 -5.98 11.17
CA GLY A 54 -13.37 -5.63 9.79
C GLY A 54 -14.06 -6.50 8.74
N SER A 55 -14.38 -5.89 7.61
CA SER A 55 -14.86 -6.58 6.42
C SER A 55 -13.69 -7.19 5.64
N VAL A 56 -13.74 -8.51 5.42
CA VAL A 56 -12.70 -9.26 4.72
C VAL A 56 -12.96 -9.28 3.21
N THR A 57 -11.97 -8.84 2.44
CA THR A 57 -11.90 -9.04 0.99
C THR A 57 -10.83 -10.09 0.68
N GLY A 58 -11.25 -11.20 0.09
CA GLY A 58 -10.35 -12.29 -0.25
C GLY A 58 -9.37 -11.94 -1.40
N PRO A 59 -8.19 -12.58 -1.43
CA PRO A 59 -7.25 -12.47 -2.54
C PRO A 59 -7.89 -12.94 -3.85
N ARG A 60 -7.60 -12.26 -4.97
CA ARG A 60 -8.10 -12.69 -6.28
C ARG A 60 -7.15 -12.35 -7.40
N VAL A 61 -7.23 -13.15 -8.45
CA VAL A 61 -6.49 -12.94 -9.68
C VAL A 61 -7.50 -12.65 -10.80
N PRO A 62 -7.57 -11.41 -11.31
CA PRO A 62 -8.54 -11.07 -12.35
C PRO A 62 -8.26 -11.82 -13.65
N ASP A 63 -9.26 -12.51 -14.17
CA ASP A 63 -9.17 -13.32 -15.41
C ASP A 63 -9.08 -12.50 -16.71
N THR A 64 -8.93 -11.17 -16.65
CA THR A 64 -9.24 -10.26 -17.77
C THR A 64 -8.05 -9.67 -18.54
N SER A 65 -6.79 -10.07 -18.31
CA SER A 65 -5.65 -9.51 -19.05
C SER A 65 -4.40 -10.38 -19.07
N ALA A 66 -3.61 -10.28 -20.15
CA ALA A 66 -2.27 -10.86 -20.29
C ALA A 66 -1.24 -10.28 -19.30
N ASN A 67 -1.58 -9.18 -18.62
CA ASN A 67 -0.85 -8.64 -17.48
C ASN A 67 -1.62 -8.97 -16.21
N VAL A 68 -1.37 -10.13 -15.63
CA VAL A 68 -2.01 -10.58 -14.40
C VAL A 68 -1.43 -9.77 -13.22
N SER A 69 -2.17 -8.79 -12.70
CA SER A 69 -1.90 -8.21 -11.39
C SER A 69 -2.69 -8.97 -10.33
N VAL A 70 -1.99 -9.57 -9.36
CA VAL A 70 -2.64 -10.18 -8.20
C VAL A 70 -3.30 -9.08 -7.37
N GLN A 71 -4.53 -9.31 -6.90
CA GLN A 71 -5.16 -8.48 -5.88
C GLN A 71 -4.98 -9.16 -4.54
N ARG A 72 -4.26 -8.49 -3.64
CA ARG A 72 -4.00 -8.95 -2.28
C ARG A 72 -5.29 -9.08 -1.50
N GLY A 73 -5.31 -9.99 -0.54
CA GLY A 73 -6.33 -10.01 0.49
C GLY A 73 -6.23 -8.75 1.36
N ALA A 74 -7.38 -8.25 1.81
CA ALA A 74 -7.45 -7.09 2.68
C ALA A 74 -8.56 -7.22 3.73
N ILE A 75 -8.39 -6.52 4.85
CA ILE A 75 -9.44 -6.30 5.86
C ILE A 75 -9.66 -4.80 5.99
N THR A 76 -10.91 -4.35 5.86
CA THR A 76 -11.30 -2.94 5.97
C THR A 76 -12.14 -2.70 7.21
N VAL A 77 -11.78 -1.69 7.99
CA VAL A 77 -12.56 -1.18 9.11
C VAL A 77 -12.90 0.27 8.80
N ASP A 78 -14.18 0.60 8.79
CA ASP A 78 -14.66 1.97 8.57
C ASP A 78 -15.02 2.60 9.92
N ASP A 79 -14.83 3.91 10.02
CA ASP A 79 -15.22 4.77 11.15
C ASP A 79 -14.66 4.34 12.52
N LEU A 80 -13.46 3.73 12.54
CA LEU A 80 -12.76 3.32 13.76
C LEU A 80 -12.39 4.52 14.65
N TRP A 81 -11.98 5.63 14.05
CA TRP A 81 -11.68 6.88 14.74
C TRP A 81 -12.78 7.90 14.44
N PRO A 82 -13.66 8.20 15.42
CA PRO A 82 -14.74 9.16 15.22
C PRO A 82 -14.18 10.53 14.87
N THR A 83 -14.68 11.14 13.79
CA THR A 83 -14.37 12.53 13.43
C THR A 83 -15.53 13.43 13.78
N ASP A 84 -15.30 14.46 14.59
CA ASP A 84 -16.34 15.45 14.89
C ASP A 84 -16.56 16.39 13.71
N VAL A 85 -17.75 16.32 13.10
CA VAL A 85 -18.15 17.19 11.98
C VAL A 85 -18.51 18.61 12.44
N THR A 86 -18.51 18.86 13.75
CA THR A 86 -19.02 20.09 14.38
C THR A 86 -17.93 21.10 14.75
N ALA A 87 -16.65 20.82 14.47
CA ALA A 87 -15.59 21.77 14.77
C ALA A 87 -15.78 23.06 13.97
N GLU A 88 -15.80 24.21 14.66
CA GLU A 88 -15.87 25.50 14.00
C GLU A 88 -14.63 25.71 13.12
N PRO A 89 -14.77 26.31 11.92
CA PRO A 89 -13.63 26.66 11.07
C PRO A 89 -12.58 27.45 11.87
N GLY A 90 -11.33 26.99 11.88
CA GLY A 90 -10.21 27.66 12.57
C GLY A 90 -9.91 27.18 13.99
N VAL A 91 -10.65 26.21 14.54
CA VAL A 91 -10.14 25.35 15.63
C VAL A 91 -9.23 24.30 14.98
N SER A 92 -8.09 23.96 15.58
CA SER A 92 -7.17 22.89 15.14
C SER A 92 -7.96 21.79 14.45
N GLY A 93 -7.84 21.69 13.12
CA GLY A 93 -8.92 21.16 12.25
C GLY A 93 -9.58 19.87 12.77
N PRO A 94 -10.87 19.62 12.43
CA PRO A 94 -11.70 18.55 13.01
C PRO A 94 -11.04 17.16 13.04
N ALA A 95 -10.06 16.91 12.17
CA ALA A 95 -9.30 15.67 12.11
C ALA A 95 -8.23 15.52 13.20
N TRP A 96 -7.72 16.58 13.83
CA TRP A 96 -6.50 16.53 14.67
C TRP A 96 -6.59 15.55 15.86
N PRO A 97 -7.63 15.59 16.72
CA PRO A 97 -7.73 14.65 17.83
C PRO A 97 -7.86 13.20 17.34
N ALA A 98 -8.60 12.98 16.25
CA ALA A 98 -8.80 11.64 15.68
C ALA A 98 -7.51 11.11 15.03
N ALA A 99 -6.77 11.94 14.30
CA ALA A 99 -5.52 11.57 13.64
C ALA A 99 -4.39 11.28 14.64
N THR A 100 -4.28 12.07 15.70
CA THR A 100 -3.29 11.81 16.78
C THR A 100 -3.64 10.53 17.55
N ALA A 101 -4.93 10.30 17.85
CA ALA A 101 -5.39 9.04 18.44
C ALA A 101 -5.13 7.83 17.51
N MET A 102 -5.34 7.97 16.21
CA MET A 102 -5.01 6.95 15.21
C MET A 102 -3.53 6.57 15.27
N LEU A 103 -2.61 7.54 15.16
CA LEU A 103 -1.17 7.27 15.19
C LEU A 103 -0.74 6.60 16.51
N ALA A 104 -1.29 7.03 17.65
CA ALA A 104 -1.01 6.45 18.94
C ALA A 104 -1.47 4.98 19.03
N GLN A 105 -2.71 4.69 18.61
CA GLN A 105 -3.26 3.33 18.63
C GLN A 105 -2.50 2.39 17.69
N LEU A 106 -2.10 2.85 16.51
CA LEU A 106 -1.27 2.05 15.59
C LEU A 106 0.05 1.64 16.25
N ARG A 107 0.76 2.60 16.87
CA ARG A 107 2.01 2.32 17.59
C ARG A 107 1.81 1.40 18.80
N GLU A 108 0.75 1.61 19.57
CA GLU A 108 0.40 0.75 20.72
C GLU A 108 0.12 -0.70 20.28
N ALA A 109 -0.53 -0.89 19.14
CA ALA A 109 -0.78 -2.18 18.53
C ALA A 109 0.47 -2.82 17.87
N GLY A 110 1.63 -2.16 17.96
CA GLY A 110 2.90 -2.65 17.43
C GLY A 110 3.06 -2.45 15.92
N TRP A 111 2.21 -1.65 15.28
CA TRP A 111 2.42 -1.23 13.90
C TRP A 111 3.48 -0.14 13.84
N ARG A 112 4.41 -0.29 12.90
CA ARG A 112 5.55 0.60 12.66
C ARG A 112 5.18 1.57 11.55
N PRO A 113 4.90 2.85 11.84
CA PRO A 113 4.58 3.83 10.81
C PRO A 113 5.80 4.02 9.90
N VAL A 114 5.59 4.00 8.59
CA VAL A 114 6.64 4.17 7.56
C VAL A 114 6.45 5.45 6.75
N ALA A 115 5.23 5.98 6.72
CA ALA A 115 4.92 7.30 6.19
C ALA A 115 3.71 7.89 6.91
N VAL A 116 3.73 9.20 7.12
CA VAL A 116 2.60 9.97 7.65
C VAL A 116 2.42 11.18 6.76
N SER A 117 1.20 11.34 6.24
CA SER A 117 0.78 12.49 5.43
C SER A 117 -0.28 13.27 6.18
N CYS A 118 -0.12 14.59 6.26
CA CYS A 118 -1.12 15.51 6.83
C CYS A 118 -1.59 16.46 5.74
N GLU A 119 -2.91 16.62 5.62
CA GLU A 119 -3.56 17.60 4.74
C GLU A 119 -4.05 18.76 5.61
N LEU A 120 -3.59 19.97 5.31
CA LEU A 120 -3.95 21.19 6.04
C LEU A 120 -4.88 22.04 5.18
N ASP A 121 -5.86 22.68 5.82
CA ASP A 121 -6.72 23.67 5.19
C ASP A 121 -6.03 25.06 5.12
N ARG A 122 -6.74 26.06 4.58
CA ARG A 122 -6.24 27.44 4.44
C ARG A 122 -6.02 28.17 5.78
N SER A 123 -6.48 27.61 6.89
CA SER A 123 -6.27 28.12 8.25
C SER A 123 -5.16 27.38 9.00
N SER A 124 -4.40 26.53 8.29
CA SER A 124 -3.44 25.59 8.86
C SER A 124 -4.08 24.57 9.82
N GLY A 125 -5.40 24.38 9.75
CA GLY A 125 -6.10 23.33 10.48
C GLY A 125 -5.94 21.98 9.76
N LEU A 126 -5.83 20.88 10.49
CA LEU A 126 -5.76 19.55 9.88
C LEU A 126 -7.12 19.17 9.27
N GLU A 127 -7.18 19.08 7.94
CA GLU A 127 -8.33 18.61 7.17
C GLU A 127 -8.37 17.07 7.11
N GLY A 128 -7.21 16.42 7.08
CA GLY A 128 -7.11 14.97 7.12
C GLY A 128 -5.70 14.47 7.35
N ALA A 129 -5.56 13.19 7.65
CA ALA A 129 -4.27 12.53 7.76
C ALA A 129 -4.34 11.09 7.29
N THR A 130 -3.23 10.62 6.71
CA THR A 130 -3.05 9.23 6.28
C THR A 130 -1.75 8.69 6.88
N VAL A 131 -1.81 7.52 7.50
CA VAL A 131 -0.66 6.80 8.05
C VAL A 131 -0.52 5.48 7.31
N TYR A 132 0.66 5.25 6.74
CA TYR A 132 1.06 3.95 6.23
C TYR A 132 1.96 3.29 7.27
N ALA A 133 1.68 2.03 7.60
CA ALA A 133 2.46 1.30 8.59
C ALA A 133 2.66 -0.16 8.17
N THR A 134 3.65 -0.79 8.79
CA THR A 134 3.94 -2.22 8.61
C THR A 134 3.99 -2.92 9.95
N LYS A 135 3.73 -4.22 9.97
CA LYS A 135 3.88 -5.06 11.16
C LYS A 135 4.39 -6.43 10.75
N GLU A 136 5.40 -6.92 11.46
CA GLU A 136 5.94 -8.25 11.24
C GLU A 136 5.03 -9.29 11.91
N PHE A 137 4.67 -10.31 11.14
CA PHE A 137 4.12 -11.58 11.59
C PHE A 137 5.20 -12.65 11.41
N ASP A 138 4.98 -13.86 11.95
CA ASP A 138 6.01 -14.91 11.99
C ASP A 138 6.62 -15.23 10.62
N ASP A 139 5.79 -15.30 9.57
CA ASP A 139 6.14 -15.75 8.22
C ASP A 139 5.89 -14.71 7.11
N PHE A 140 5.41 -13.52 7.46
CA PHE A 140 5.21 -12.42 6.51
C PHE A 140 5.22 -11.07 7.24
N THR A 141 5.51 -10.00 6.53
CA THR A 141 5.16 -8.65 7.01
C THR A 141 3.74 -8.34 6.54
N ALA A 142 2.95 -7.53 7.24
CA ALA A 142 1.70 -6.96 6.73
C ALA A 142 1.88 -5.44 6.55
N ALA A 143 1.04 -4.83 5.72
CA ALA A 143 0.97 -3.37 5.62
C ALA A 143 -0.44 -2.89 5.93
N LEU A 144 -0.56 -1.66 6.39
CA LEU A 144 -1.84 -0.97 6.49
C LEU A 144 -1.78 0.45 5.95
N GLU A 145 -2.95 0.93 5.59
CA GLU A 145 -3.27 2.33 5.32
C GLU A 145 -4.39 2.73 6.28
N ALA A 146 -4.15 3.75 7.10
CA ALA A 146 -5.12 4.33 8.00
C ALA A 146 -5.37 5.79 7.62
N GLU A 147 -6.61 6.18 7.43
CA GLU A 147 -7.03 7.52 7.03
C GLU A 147 -8.04 8.08 8.03
N VAL A 148 -7.84 9.33 8.42
CA VAL A 148 -8.81 10.16 9.11
C VAL A 148 -9.10 11.36 8.22
N ARG A 149 -10.33 11.45 7.69
CA ARG A 149 -10.80 12.56 6.85
C ARG A 149 -12.30 12.76 7.10
N PRO A 150 -12.70 13.80 7.84
CA PRO A 150 -14.10 14.05 8.16
C PRO A 150 -14.98 14.02 6.90
N PRO A 151 -16.17 13.40 6.97
CA PRO A 151 -16.85 12.91 8.17
C PRO A 151 -16.54 11.45 8.55
N SER A 152 -15.50 10.83 7.99
CA SER A 152 -15.22 9.40 8.14
C SER A 152 -13.77 9.11 8.55
N SER A 153 -13.53 7.88 8.98
CA SER A 153 -12.19 7.30 9.01
C SER A 153 -12.19 5.92 8.40
N LYS A 154 -11.01 5.43 8.04
CA LYS A 154 -10.84 4.15 7.40
C LYS A 154 -9.51 3.53 7.79
N LEU A 155 -9.51 2.23 7.99
CA LEU A 155 -8.32 1.42 8.16
C LEU A 155 -8.40 0.25 7.18
N VAL A 156 -7.34 0.04 6.40
CA VAL A 156 -7.22 -1.12 5.50
C VAL A 156 -5.91 -1.82 5.78
N GLY A 157 -5.99 -3.08 6.19
CA GLY A 157 -4.83 -3.96 6.33
C GLY A 157 -4.71 -4.87 5.11
N TYR A 158 -3.48 -5.12 4.69
CA TYR A 158 -3.12 -5.92 3.53
C TYR A 158 -2.12 -7.00 3.90
N VAL A 159 -2.29 -8.18 3.31
CA VAL A 159 -1.33 -9.28 3.41
C VAL A 159 -0.66 -9.52 2.06
N PRO A 160 0.61 -9.97 2.02
CA PRO A 160 1.30 -10.25 0.79
C PRO A 160 0.68 -11.51 0.17
N PHE A 161 0.51 -11.48 -1.14
CA PHE A 161 0.01 -12.63 -1.87
C PHE A 161 1.08 -13.74 -1.85
N HIS A 162 0.71 -15.02 -1.79
CA HIS A 162 1.63 -16.15 -1.56
C HIS A 162 2.77 -16.24 -2.59
N ALA A 163 2.56 -15.74 -3.81
CA ALA A 163 3.55 -15.70 -4.87
C ALA A 163 4.49 -14.47 -4.81
N GLU A 164 4.27 -13.54 -3.88
CA GLU A 164 5.14 -12.40 -3.61
C GLU A 164 6.23 -12.77 -2.58
N ALA A 165 7.20 -11.87 -2.38
CA ALA A 165 8.09 -11.97 -1.23
C ALA A 165 7.30 -11.85 0.08
N ASP A 166 7.81 -12.40 1.17
CA ASP A 166 7.18 -12.31 2.50
C ASP A 166 7.12 -10.86 3.03
N ASP A 167 8.01 -10.00 2.55
CA ASP A 167 7.97 -8.53 2.71
C ASP A 167 8.13 -7.83 1.35
N PRO A 168 7.04 -7.65 0.58
CA PRO A 168 7.09 -6.95 -0.70
C PRO A 168 7.17 -5.43 -0.56
N TRP A 169 6.93 -4.87 0.64
CA TRP A 169 7.00 -3.43 0.87
C TRP A 169 8.42 -2.97 1.11
N SER A 170 9.25 -3.82 1.74
CA SER A 170 10.66 -3.53 2.05
C SER A 170 10.84 -2.18 2.77
N ALA A 171 9.85 -1.78 3.57
CA ALA A 171 9.80 -0.48 4.21
C ALA A 171 10.67 -0.49 5.47
N ARG A 172 11.97 -0.21 5.29
CA ARG A 172 12.97 -0.31 6.37
C ARG A 172 13.13 0.95 7.20
N SER A 173 12.66 2.09 6.70
CA SER A 173 12.75 3.37 7.40
C SER A 173 11.43 3.66 8.11
N GLU A 174 11.43 3.45 9.43
CA GLU A 174 10.31 3.82 10.30
C GLU A 174 10.29 5.33 10.54
N VAL A 175 9.10 5.91 10.68
CA VAL A 175 8.90 7.29 11.16
C VAL A 175 9.04 7.29 12.67
N PRO A 176 10.16 7.81 13.23
CA PRO A 176 10.39 7.77 14.66
C PRO A 176 9.34 8.60 15.40
N ALA A 177 9.04 8.22 16.65
CA ALA A 177 8.23 9.05 17.54
C ALA A 177 8.83 10.48 17.63
N GLY A 178 7.96 11.49 17.58
CA GLY A 178 8.39 12.90 17.57
C GLY A 178 8.78 13.47 16.21
N SER A 179 8.70 12.69 15.12
CA SER A 179 9.17 13.10 13.79
C SER A 179 8.06 13.33 12.77
N SER A 180 6.81 12.94 13.07
CA SER A 180 5.68 13.14 12.16
C SER A 180 4.95 14.45 12.43
N CYS A 181 4.18 14.90 11.43
CA CYS A 181 3.28 16.06 11.57
C CYS A 181 2.16 15.87 12.60
N LEU A 182 1.98 14.67 13.15
CA LEU A 182 0.99 14.34 14.18
C LEU A 182 1.62 14.16 15.58
N ASP A 183 2.94 14.28 15.71
CA ASP A 183 3.64 14.12 16.99
C ASP A 183 3.75 15.45 17.79
N GLY A 184 3.26 16.57 17.23
CA GLY A 184 3.25 17.87 17.88
C GLY A 184 2.07 18.08 18.83
N ASP A 185 2.07 19.18 19.58
CA ASP A 185 0.96 19.57 20.48
C ASP A 185 -0.26 20.15 19.74
N GLY A 186 -0.15 20.35 18.42
CA GLY A 186 -1.18 20.91 17.55
C GLY A 186 -0.78 20.84 16.08
N PRO A 187 -1.70 21.11 15.14
CA PRO A 187 -1.40 21.11 13.73
C PRO A 187 -0.26 22.09 13.42
N PRO A 188 0.65 21.74 12.49
CA PRO A 188 1.74 22.63 12.12
C PRO A 188 1.18 23.97 11.63
N SER A 189 1.66 25.06 12.22
CA SER A 189 1.33 26.43 11.79
C SER A 189 2.07 26.74 10.48
N ASP A 190 1.41 27.38 9.51
CA ASP A 190 2.02 27.87 8.26
C ASP A 190 3.18 28.89 8.46
N GLU A 191 3.51 29.28 9.69
CA GLU A 191 4.60 30.22 9.99
C GLU A 191 6.02 29.62 9.81
N GLY A 192 6.12 28.38 9.32
CA GLY A 192 7.38 27.78 8.89
C GLY A 192 7.69 28.12 7.43
N SER A 193 8.65 29.01 7.18
CA SER A 193 9.30 29.08 5.87
C SER A 193 9.78 27.69 5.47
N VAL A 194 9.23 27.12 4.40
CA VAL A 194 9.78 25.92 3.76
C VAL A 194 11.27 26.20 3.52
N PRO A 195 12.19 25.37 4.03
CA PRO A 195 13.61 25.49 3.67
C PRO A 195 13.71 25.50 2.14
N ASP A 196 14.44 26.46 1.58
CA ASP A 196 14.59 26.65 0.11
C ASP A 196 15.04 25.37 -0.63
N ASP A 197 15.47 24.34 0.11
CA ASP A 197 16.00 23.07 -0.37
C ASP A 197 14.93 22.04 -0.82
N LEU A 198 13.63 22.30 -0.61
CA LEU A 198 12.54 21.40 -1.06
C LEU A 198 11.49 22.12 -1.92
N ALA A 199 11.95 22.88 -2.91
CA ALA A 199 11.11 23.27 -4.05
C ALA A 199 10.87 22.07 -4.98
N ILE A 200 10.08 21.09 -4.55
CA ILE A 200 9.41 20.18 -5.49
C ILE A 200 8.21 20.96 -6.02
N ALA A 201 8.41 21.63 -7.15
CA ALA A 201 7.35 22.34 -7.86
C ALA A 201 6.13 21.43 -8.08
N PRO A 202 4.89 21.95 -7.98
CA PRO A 202 3.69 21.19 -8.29
C PRO A 202 3.74 20.76 -9.75
N TRP A 203 3.78 19.46 -10.00
CA TRP A 203 3.60 18.91 -11.33
C TRP A 203 2.14 19.13 -11.76
N TYR A 204 1.96 19.66 -12.97
CA TYR A 204 0.68 19.88 -13.66
C TYR A 204 -0.05 18.58 -13.99
#